data_AF-A0A101X216-F1
#
_entry.id   AF-A0A101X216-F1
#
_cell.length_a   1.000
_cell.length_b   1.000
_cell.length_c   1.000
_cell.angle_alpha   90.00
_cell.angle_beta   90.00
_cell.angle_gamma   90.00
#
_symmetry.space_group_name_H-M   'P 1'
#
loop_
_entity.id
_entity.type
_entity.pdbx_description
1 polymer ?
#
loop_
_entity_poly.entity_id
_entity_poly.type
_entity_poly.pdbx_seq_one_letter_code
_entity_poly.pdbx_strand_id
1 'polypeptide(L)'
;MIADELARYWDKFVETPIAKQFQKDLPGFRKWLEDIGPRLMLARAREAAAKGNPVAKDYVVDYAMGMLRRGGERVLVNMFAAWLVENKLVSQYYLIKNKLVAGGESIATWLRALRGLDKA
;
A
#
# COMPACT_ATOMS: atom_id res chain seq x y z
N MET A 1 7.86 -13.69 5.50
CA MET A 1 8.44 -12.37 5.16
C MET A 1 7.33 -11.39 4.78
N ILE A 2 7.61 -10.08 4.68
CA ILE A 2 6.59 -9.06 4.32
C ILE A 2 5.91 -9.38 2.98
N ALA A 3 6.67 -9.86 1.99
CA ALA A 3 6.13 -10.28 0.69
C ALA A 3 5.07 -11.39 0.83
N ASP A 4 5.34 -12.41 1.65
CA ASP A 4 4.40 -13.52 1.87
C ASP A 4 3.09 -13.03 2.54
N GLU A 5 3.21 -12.07 3.46
CA GLU A 5 2.03 -11.50 4.13
C GLU A 5 1.21 -10.62 3.16
N LEU A 6 1.86 -9.87 2.27
CA LEU A 6 1.17 -9.15 1.18
C LEU A 6 0.45 -10.14 0.25
N ALA A 7 1.12 -11.23 -0.14
CA ALA A 7 0.54 -12.24 -1.01
C ALA A 7 -0.69 -12.92 -0.38
N ARG A 8 -0.68 -13.15 0.94
CA ARG A 8 -1.82 -13.73 1.67
C ARG A 8 -3.11 -12.91 1.54
N TYR A 9 -3.01 -11.60 1.41
CA TYR A 9 -4.18 -10.72 1.26
C TYR A 9 -4.63 -10.52 -0.18
N TRP A 10 -3.90 -11.09 -1.16
CA TRP A 10 -4.18 -10.88 -2.57
C TRP A 10 -5.58 -11.34 -2.97
N ASP A 11 -5.98 -12.55 -2.59
CA ASP A 11 -7.28 -13.12 -2.99
C ASP A 11 -8.45 -12.30 -2.42
N LYS A 12 -8.28 -11.73 -1.22
CA LYS A 12 -9.27 -10.82 -0.65
C LYS A 12 -9.26 -9.46 -1.35
N PHE A 13 -8.08 -8.99 -1.76
CA PHE A 13 -7.93 -7.73 -2.47
C PHE A 13 -8.56 -7.77 -3.86
N VAL A 14 -8.39 -8.84 -4.64
CA VAL A 14 -8.95 -8.92 -6.00
C VAL A 14 -10.48 -8.88 -6.03
N GLU A 15 -11.12 -9.24 -4.92
CA GLU A 15 -12.56 -9.16 -4.75
C GLU A 15 -13.09 -7.75 -4.46
N THR A 16 -12.21 -6.80 -4.16
CA THR A 16 -12.59 -5.42 -3.79
C THR A 16 -13.10 -4.61 -4.99
N PRO A 17 -13.94 -3.59 -4.77
CA PRO A 17 -14.47 -2.76 -5.86
C PRO A 17 -13.40 -2.12 -6.75
N ILE A 18 -12.30 -1.64 -6.16
CA ILE A 18 -11.19 -1.04 -6.92
C ILE A 18 -10.47 -2.07 -7.79
N ALA A 19 -10.24 -3.29 -7.28
CA ALA A 19 -9.59 -4.34 -8.07
C ALA A 19 -10.47 -4.79 -9.24
N LYS A 20 -11.78 -4.90 -9.03
CA LYS A 20 -12.76 -5.20 -10.08
C LYS A 20 -12.84 -4.08 -11.13
N GLN A 21 -12.82 -2.82 -10.69
CA GLN A 21 -12.86 -1.65 -11.58
C GLN A 21 -11.61 -1.55 -12.48
N PHE A 22 -10.43 -1.91 -11.96
CA PHE A 22 -9.14 -1.81 -12.65
C PHE A 22 -8.52 -3.18 -12.90
N GLN A 23 -9.35 -4.18 -13.25
CA GLN A 23 -8.93 -5.57 -13.39
C GLN A 23 -7.76 -5.76 -14.38
N LYS A 24 -7.77 -4.99 -15.47
CA LYS A 24 -6.71 -5.01 -16.50
C LYS A 24 -5.33 -4.61 -15.96
N ASP A 25 -5.29 -3.84 -14.87
CA ASP A 25 -4.06 -3.29 -14.30
C ASP A 25 -3.49 -4.17 -13.18
N LEU A 26 -4.24 -5.20 -12.74
CA LEU A 26 -3.84 -6.13 -11.67
C LEU A 26 -2.53 -6.88 -11.97
N PRO A 27 -2.25 -7.37 -13.20
CA PRO A 27 -0.98 -8.02 -13.48
C PRO A 27 0.23 -7.09 -13.27
N GLY A 28 0.09 -5.83 -13.69
CA GLY A 28 1.13 -4.81 -13.50
C GLY A 28 1.34 -4.50 -12.02
N PHE A 29 0.24 -4.34 -11.27
CA PHE A 29 0.31 -4.14 -9.83
C PHE A 29 0.90 -5.34 -9.09
N ARG A 30 0.57 -6.58 -9.49
CA ARG A 30 1.09 -7.79 -8.85
C ARG A 30 2.62 -7.85 -8.95
N LYS A 31 3.15 -7.64 -10.16
CA LYS A 31 4.60 -7.62 -10.40
C LYS A 31 5.27 -6.50 -9.60
N TRP A 32 4.66 -5.32 -9.57
CA TRP A 32 5.15 -4.20 -8.78
C TRP A 32 5.11 -4.49 -7.27
N LEU A 33 4.09 -5.19 -6.79
CA LEU A 33 3.90 -5.50 -5.37
C LEU A 33 4.97 -6.48 -4.87
N GLU A 34 5.40 -7.43 -5.69
CA GLU A 34 6.44 -8.40 -5.36
C GLU A 34 7.82 -7.74 -5.16
N ASP A 35 8.13 -6.72 -5.97
CA ASP A 35 9.40 -5.99 -5.90
C ASP A 35 9.35 -4.80 -4.90
N ILE A 36 8.40 -3.90 -5.11
CA ILE A 36 8.32 -2.62 -4.39
C ILE A 36 7.51 -2.72 -3.10
N GLY A 37 6.53 -3.64 -3.01
CA GLY A 37 5.64 -3.75 -1.83
C GLY A 37 6.39 -3.87 -0.49
N PRO A 38 7.36 -4.81 -0.34
CA PRO A 38 8.14 -4.93 0.89
C PRO A 38 8.96 -3.67 1.21
N ARG A 39 9.57 -3.05 0.19
CA ARG A 39 10.36 -1.82 0.34
C ARG A 39 9.48 -0.66 0.79
N LEU A 40 8.29 -0.53 0.20
CA LEU A 40 7.30 0.49 0.55
C LEU A 40 6.80 0.34 1.97
N MET A 41 6.52 -0.89 2.41
CA MET A 41 6.14 -1.16 3.80
C MET A 41 7.21 -0.73 4.79
N LEU A 42 8.48 -1.04 4.50
CA LEU A 42 9.60 -0.65 5.36
C LEU A 42 9.83 0.86 5.33
N ALA A 43 9.72 1.52 4.18
CA ALA A 43 9.79 2.97 4.08
C ALA A 43 8.69 3.64 4.91
N ARG A 44 7.46 3.13 4.80
CA ARG A 44 6.34 3.61 5.61
C ARG A 44 6.59 3.43 7.12
N ALA A 45 7.15 2.30 7.53
CA ALA A 45 7.54 2.07 8.92
C ALA A 45 8.63 3.05 9.39
N ARG A 46 9.66 3.29 8.56
CA ARG A 46 10.71 4.29 8.85
C ARG A 46 10.18 5.71 8.95
N GLU A 47 9.21 6.09 8.12
CA GLU A 47 8.53 7.38 8.27
C GLU A 47 7.78 7.48 9.59
N ALA A 48 7.16 6.40 10.07
CA ALA A 48 6.53 6.38 11.39
C ALA A 48 7.57 6.53 12.50
N ALA A 49 8.72 5.87 12.38
CA ALA A 49 9.84 6.00 13.31
C ALA A 49 10.38 7.44 13.37
N ALA A 50 10.56 8.08 12.21
CA ALA A 50 11.00 9.47 12.10
C ALA A 50 10.01 10.46 12.73
N LYS A 51 8.71 10.10 12.76
CA LYS A 51 7.66 10.86 13.44
C LYS A 51 7.53 10.52 14.93
N GLY A 52 8.46 9.75 15.49
CA GLY A 52 8.53 9.43 16.91
C GLY A 52 7.72 8.20 17.35
N ASN A 53 7.29 7.32 16.43
CA ASN A 53 6.65 6.07 16.83
C ASN A 53 7.68 5.12 17.47
N PRO A 54 7.54 4.75 18.76
CA PRO A 54 8.56 3.99 19.48
C PRO A 54 8.70 2.57 18.93
N VAL A 55 7.58 1.91 18.60
CA VAL A 55 7.60 0.55 18.04
C VAL A 55 8.28 0.54 16.68
N ALA A 56 7.99 1.53 15.83
CA ALA A 56 8.63 1.62 14.53
C ALA A 56 10.12 1.95 14.62
N LYS A 57 10.56 2.68 15.66
CA LYS A 57 11.97 3.02 15.88
C LYS A 57 12.80 1.79 16.23
N ASP A 58 12.30 0.98 17.15
CA ASP A 58 13.05 -0.17 17.68
C ASP A 58 12.80 -1.46 16.87
N TYR A 59 11.63 -1.57 16.23
CA TYR A 59 11.15 -2.78 15.54
C TYR A 59 10.44 -2.46 14.21
N VAL A 60 11.17 -1.88 13.25
CA VAL A 60 10.65 -1.45 11.93
C VAL A 60 9.88 -2.58 11.21
N VAL A 61 10.42 -3.80 11.22
CA VAL A 61 9.83 -4.95 10.52
C VAL A 61 8.54 -5.40 11.21
N ASP A 62 8.53 -5.52 12.53
CA ASP A 62 7.34 -5.90 13.29
C ASP A 62 6.23 -4.86 13.19
N TYR A 63 6.60 -3.58 13.14
CA TYR A 63 5.65 -2.50 12.88
C TYR A 63 5.00 -2.65 11.50
N ALA A 64 5.78 -2.90 10.45
CA ALA A 64 5.28 -3.12 9.09
C ALA A 64 4.37 -4.36 9.03
N MET A 65 4.80 -5.48 9.62
CA MET A 65 4.00 -6.71 9.69
C MET A 65 2.69 -6.48 10.47
N GLY A 66 2.75 -5.77 11.60
CA GLY A 66 1.57 -5.43 12.39
C GLY A 66 0.59 -4.52 11.64
N MET A 67 1.10 -3.58 10.83
CA MET A 67 0.28 -2.76 9.95
C MET A 67 -0.44 -3.62 8.90
N LEU A 68 0.25 -4.54 8.25
CA LEU A 68 -0.36 -5.47 7.30
C LEU A 68 -1.41 -6.34 7.96
N ARG A 69 -1.11 -6.94 9.12
CA ARG A 69 -2.03 -7.86 9.79
C ARG A 69 -3.32 -7.20 10.24
N ARG A 70 -3.25 -5.96 10.76
CA ARG A 70 -4.43 -5.19 11.19
C ARG A 70 -5.19 -4.59 10.03
N GLY A 71 -4.48 -4.17 8.98
CA GLY A 71 -5.07 -3.55 7.81
C GLY A 71 -5.71 -4.55 6.86
N GLY A 72 -5.10 -5.73 6.70
CA GLY A 72 -5.53 -6.76 5.77
C GLY A 72 -5.48 -6.29 4.32
N GLU A 73 -6.48 -6.69 3.54
CA GLU A 73 -6.65 -6.28 2.15
C GLU A 73 -6.79 -4.76 1.97
N ARG A 74 -7.21 -4.02 3.01
CA ARG A 74 -7.31 -2.56 2.96
C ARG A 74 -5.97 -1.88 2.69
N VAL A 75 -4.86 -2.48 3.15
CA VAL A 75 -3.52 -1.99 2.82
C VAL A 75 -3.27 -2.12 1.32
N LEU A 76 -3.59 -3.28 0.74
CA LEU A 76 -3.46 -3.50 -0.71
C LEU A 76 -4.37 -2.57 -1.52
N VAL A 77 -5.60 -2.32 -1.06
CA VAL A 77 -6.50 -1.34 -1.69
C VAL A 77 -5.85 0.04 -1.78
N ASN A 78 -5.33 0.55 -0.66
CA ASN A 78 -4.76 1.90 -0.64
C ASN A 78 -3.39 1.99 -1.31
N MET A 79 -2.59 0.90 -1.29
CA MET A 79 -1.39 0.78 -2.11
C MET A 79 -1.69 0.75 -3.60
N PHE A 80 -2.69 -0.02 -4.02
CA PHE A 80 -3.10 -0.10 -5.43
C PHE A 80 -3.64 1.24 -5.92
N ALA A 81 -4.45 1.91 -5.11
CA ALA A 81 -4.89 3.27 -5.36
C ALA A 81 -3.70 4.24 -5.55
N ALA A 82 -2.68 4.16 -4.70
CA ALA A 82 -1.47 4.97 -4.85
C ALA A 82 -0.71 4.62 -6.14
N TRP A 83 -0.57 3.34 -6.44
CA TRP A 83 0.08 2.85 -7.65
C TRP A 83 -0.64 3.33 -8.92
N LEU A 84 -1.98 3.25 -8.98
CA LEU A 84 -2.77 3.75 -10.11
C LEU A 84 -2.57 5.26 -10.32
N VAL A 85 -2.52 6.04 -9.24
CA VAL A 85 -2.30 7.48 -9.29
C VAL A 85 -0.89 7.81 -9.76
N GLU A 86 0.13 7.12 -9.23
CA GLU A 86 1.52 7.36 -9.60
C GLU A 86 1.79 7.01 -11.07
N ASN A 87 1.14 5.97 -11.58
CA ASN A 87 1.19 5.58 -13.00
C ASN A 87 0.27 6.43 -13.91
N LYS A 88 -0.35 7.50 -13.39
CA LYS A 88 -1.24 8.42 -14.13
C LYS A 88 -2.44 7.73 -14.78
N LEU A 89 -2.86 6.57 -14.26
CA LEU A 89 -4.01 5.81 -14.77
C LEU A 89 -5.34 6.42 -14.32
N VAL A 90 -5.34 7.07 -13.15
CA VAL A 90 -6.53 7.69 -12.56
C VAL A 90 -6.11 8.77 -11.55
N SER A 91 -6.99 9.74 -11.31
CA SER A 91 -6.74 10.76 -10.29
C SER A 91 -7.15 10.30 -8.89
N GLN A 92 -6.45 10.82 -7.87
CA GLN A 92 -6.82 10.57 -6.46
C GLN A 92 -8.26 11.04 -6.18
N TYR A 93 -8.68 12.16 -6.78
CA TYR A 93 -10.04 12.68 -6.65
C TYR A 93 -11.09 11.67 -7.15
N TYR A 94 -10.84 11.05 -8.31
CA TYR A 94 -11.75 10.04 -8.85
C TYR A 94 -11.89 8.85 -7.90
N LEU A 95 -10.78 8.34 -7.36
CA LEU A 95 -10.82 7.19 -6.44
C LEU A 95 -11.61 7.50 -5.17
N ILE A 96 -11.39 8.67 -4.57
CA ILE A 96 -12.12 9.12 -3.37
C ILE A 96 -13.61 9.31 -3.67
N LYS A 97 -13.95 10.02 -4.75
CA LYS A 97 -15.34 10.29 -5.14
C LYS A 97 -16.14 9.01 -5.36
N ASN A 98 -15.51 7.99 -5.95
CA ASN A 98 -16.14 6.71 -6.24
C ASN A 98 -15.98 5.68 -5.10
N LYS A 99 -15.47 6.07 -3.93
CA LYS A 99 -15.25 5.18 -2.77
C LYS A 99 -14.39 3.95 -3.10
N LEU A 100 -13.43 4.10 -4.01
CA LEU A 100 -12.50 3.04 -4.43
C LEU A 100 -11.25 3.02 -3.53
N VAL A 101 -11.44 3.32 -2.25
CA VAL A 101 -10.38 3.49 -1.26
C VAL A 101 -10.84 2.85 0.04
N ALA A 102 -9.91 2.37 0.85
CA ALA A 102 -10.22 1.76 2.13
C ALA A 102 -9.95 2.73 3.28
N GLY A 103 -10.70 2.55 4.38
CA GLY A 103 -10.36 3.18 5.66
C GLY A 103 -9.01 2.69 6.20
N GLY A 104 -8.41 3.44 7.11
CA GLY A 104 -7.05 3.21 7.61
C GLY A 104 -6.07 4.25 7.09
N GLU A 105 -4.89 3.83 6.66
CA GLU A 105 -3.90 4.77 6.10
C GLU A 105 -4.34 5.28 4.73
N SER A 106 -4.45 6.60 4.59
CA SER A 106 -4.94 7.24 3.36
C SER A 106 -4.02 7.01 2.16
N ILE A 107 -4.57 7.09 0.94
CA ILE A 107 -3.79 7.03 -0.31
C ILE A 107 -2.64 8.07 -0.31
N ALA A 108 -2.88 9.26 0.24
CA ALA A 108 -1.87 10.32 0.31
C ALA A 108 -0.64 9.91 1.13
N THR A 109 -0.81 9.08 2.15
CA THR A 109 0.29 8.50 2.92
C THR A 109 1.10 7.54 2.05
N TRP A 110 0.43 6.63 1.34
CA TRP A 110 1.10 5.67 0.45
C TRP A 110 1.80 6.33 -0.73
N LEU A 111 1.19 7.34 -1.35
CA LEU A 111 1.81 8.13 -2.42
C LEU A 111 3.08 8.83 -1.94
N ARG A 112 3.06 9.39 -0.72
CA ARG A 112 4.23 10.06 -0.16
C ARG A 112 5.36 9.07 0.10
N ALA A 113 5.05 7.94 0.72
CA ALA A 113 6.02 6.89 0.98
C ALA A 113 6.61 6.34 -0.33
N LEU A 114 5.77 6.15 -1.36
CA LEU A 114 6.18 5.69 -2.69
C LEU A 114 7.16 6.68 -3.34
N ARG A 115 6.79 7.96 -3.40
CA ARG A 115 7.67 9.02 -3.94
C ARG A 115 8.93 9.25 -3.12
N GLY A 116 8.92 8.83 -1.85
CA GLY A 116 10.10 8.81 -0.99
C GLY A 116 11.08 7.70 -1.36
N LEU A 117 10.60 6.57 -1.90
CA LEU A 117 11.46 5.47 -2.36
C LEU A 117 12.31 5.88 -3.56
N ASP A 118 11.74 6.64 -4.50
CA ASP A 118 12.43 7.04 -5.73
C ASP A 118 13.48 8.14 -5.53
N LYS A 119 13.50 8.76 -4.34
CA LYS A 119 14.43 9.82 -3.96
C LYS A 119 15.61 9.34 -3.09
N ALA A 120 15.60 8.08 -2.69
CA ALA A 120 16.59 7.46 -1.80
C ALA A 120 17.51 6.52 -2.58
#